data_AF-A0A354GMZ2-F1
#
_entry.id   AF-A0A354GMZ2-F1
#
_cell.length_a   1.000
_cell.length_b   1.000
_cell.length_c   1.000
_cell.angle_alpha   90.00
_cell.angle_beta   90.00
_cell.angle_gamma   90.00
#
_symmetry.space_group_name_H-M   'P 1'
#
loop_
_entity.id
_entity.type
_entity.pdbx_description
1 polymer ?
#
loop_
_entity_poly.entity_id
_entity_poly.type
_entity_poly.pdbx_seq_one_letter_code
_entity_poly.pdbx_strand_id
1 'polypeptide(L)'
;MTLPSHTAGRTPPPLSDLFADYLRGQTAAHAQGLGFAPPSGEVEPYESVPVQPVDPRQAWTDALAAADYFPSAKATWTTPNDWPTLVAGREPAVALAFCLGNFPQMVRNLHPLLAGGDLTALRAGPTRVAAAPALIEWAQTCDDEAQALLAAGVLRVAGQFDAAADILRRRQPSAEWRGVHANETAALAWHHGRAEEAAGLWQAQAESVPVLFNRGMAALFLGEAVAAREALTRATAALPDTGAWHHLGRLYLALAARR
;
A
#
# COMPACT_ATOMS: atom_id res chain seq x y z
N MET A 1 14.99 42.61 21.25
CA MET A 1 14.89 41.36 20.46
C MET A 1 13.98 40.45 21.26
N THR A 2 12.69 40.45 20.93
CA THR A 2 11.60 39.95 21.78
C THR A 2 11.15 38.60 21.22
N LEU A 3 11.23 37.53 22.02
CA LEU A 3 10.78 36.20 21.64
C LEU A 3 9.23 36.18 21.53
N PRO A 4 8.65 35.50 20.53
CA PRO A 4 7.20 35.39 20.40
C PRO A 4 6.61 34.54 21.52
N SER A 5 5.53 35.07 22.10
CA SER A 5 4.75 34.50 23.18
C SER A 5 4.18 33.12 22.84
N HIS A 6 4.27 32.21 23.82
CA HIS A 6 3.61 30.91 23.85
C HIS A 6 2.12 31.03 23.49
N THR A 7 1.69 30.21 22.53
CA THR A 7 0.28 29.96 22.22
C THR A 7 -0.48 29.54 23.47
N ALA A 8 -1.53 30.30 23.79
CA ALA A 8 -2.46 30.06 24.87
C ALA A 8 -3.01 28.62 24.85
N GLY A 9 -3.12 28.02 26.04
CA GLY A 9 -3.51 26.64 26.26
C GLY A 9 -4.89 26.34 25.72
N ARG A 10 -4.97 25.49 24.70
CA ARG A 10 -6.20 24.77 24.36
C ARG A 10 -6.43 23.74 25.45
N THR A 11 -7.49 23.91 26.22
CA THR A 11 -7.98 22.85 27.12
C THR A 11 -8.23 21.60 26.28
N PRO A 12 -7.72 20.42 26.67
CA PRO A 12 -8.01 19.18 25.95
C PRO A 12 -9.53 18.94 25.90
N PRO A 13 -10.07 18.46 24.77
CA PRO A 13 -11.48 18.08 24.71
C PRO A 13 -11.80 17.03 25.78
N PRO A 14 -13.00 17.06 26.38
CA PRO A 14 -13.38 16.08 27.38
C PRO A 14 -13.44 14.67 26.76
N LEU A 15 -13.19 13.65 27.59
CA LEU A 15 -13.15 12.25 27.14
C LEU A 15 -14.44 11.80 26.45
N SER A 16 -15.59 12.32 26.89
CA SER A 16 -16.89 12.06 26.28
C SER A 16 -16.96 12.52 24.82
N ASP A 17 -16.36 13.66 24.50
CA ASP A 17 -16.36 14.22 23.15
C ASP A 17 -15.42 13.42 22.25
N LEU A 18 -14.24 13.05 22.77
CA LEU A 18 -13.33 12.14 22.08
C LEU A 18 -13.98 10.78 21.79
N PHE A 19 -14.75 10.24 22.75
CA PHE A 19 -15.45 8.98 22.57
C PHE A 19 -16.62 9.09 21.58
N ALA A 20 -17.39 10.18 21.64
CA ALA A 20 -18.47 10.45 20.70
C ALA A 20 -17.93 10.66 19.28
N ASP A 21 -16.83 11.38 19.12
CA ASP A 21 -16.11 11.56 17.85
C ASP A 21 -15.60 10.23 17.31
N TYR A 22 -15.00 9.41 18.17
CA TYR A 22 -14.55 8.07 17.83
C TYR A 22 -15.70 7.19 17.34
N LEU A 23 -16.82 7.11 18.07
CA LEU A 23 -17.98 6.31 17.68
C LEU A 23 -18.63 6.80 16.39
N ARG A 24 -18.73 8.12 16.19
CA ARG A 24 -19.19 8.69 14.92
C ARG A 24 -18.24 8.31 13.78
N GLY A 25 -16.94 8.36 14.02
CA GLY A 25 -15.91 7.93 13.07
C GLY A 25 -16.04 6.45 12.69
N GLN A 26 -16.25 5.58 13.68
CA GLN A 26 -16.49 4.13 13.46
C GLN A 26 -17.78 3.87 12.67
N THR A 27 -18.85 4.58 13.01
CA THR A 27 -20.14 4.45 12.30
C THR A 27 -20.03 4.88 10.85
N ALA A 28 -19.35 6.00 10.58
CA ALA A 28 -19.08 6.46 9.22
C ALA A 28 -18.19 5.49 8.43
N ALA A 29 -17.16 4.92 9.07
CA ALA A 29 -16.30 3.91 8.47
C ALA A 29 -17.09 2.64 8.11
N HIS A 30 -17.93 2.13 9.01
CA HIS A 30 -18.81 1.00 8.73
C HIS A 30 -19.75 1.26 7.55
N ALA A 31 -20.35 2.46 7.47
CA ALA A 31 -21.21 2.85 6.35
C ALA A 31 -20.46 2.90 5.00
N GLN A 32 -19.14 3.08 5.02
CA GLN A 32 -18.26 3.08 3.85
C GLN A 32 -17.61 1.71 3.58
N GLY A 33 -17.98 0.66 4.32
CA GLY A 33 -17.35 -0.65 4.21
C GLY A 33 -15.90 -0.70 4.72
N LEU A 34 -15.50 0.24 5.58
CA LEU A 34 -14.15 0.33 6.18
C LEU A 34 -14.14 -0.08 7.66
N GLY A 35 -15.27 -0.52 8.20
CA GLY A 35 -15.35 -1.06 9.55
C GLY A 35 -14.66 -2.42 9.67
N PHE A 36 -14.33 -2.84 10.89
CA PHE A 36 -13.78 -4.19 11.12
C PHE A 36 -14.78 -5.25 10.63
N ALA A 37 -14.27 -6.31 9.98
CA ALA A 37 -15.10 -7.41 9.54
C ALA A 37 -15.78 -8.05 10.77
N PRO A 38 -17.10 -8.35 10.72
CA PRO A 38 -17.74 -9.08 11.80
C PRO A 38 -17.07 -10.45 11.92
N PRO A 39 -16.87 -10.97 13.15
CA PRO A 39 -16.38 -12.34 13.31
C PRO A 39 -17.35 -13.27 12.57
N SER A 40 -16.85 -14.00 11.57
CA SER A 40 -17.62 -15.10 10.99
C SER A 40 -18.03 -16.01 12.15
N GLY A 41 -19.30 -16.38 12.24
CA GLY A 41 -19.90 -17.11 13.38
C GLY A 41 -19.32 -18.51 13.67
N GLU A 42 -18.11 -18.80 13.21
CA GLU A 42 -17.30 -19.96 13.53
C GLU A 42 -16.52 -19.65 14.83
N VAL A 43 -16.58 -20.58 15.77
CA VAL A 43 -15.83 -20.53 17.03
C VAL A 43 -14.34 -20.52 16.69
N GLU A 44 -13.69 -19.35 16.74
CA GLU A 44 -12.24 -19.29 16.58
C GLU A 44 -11.56 -19.96 17.79
N PRO A 45 -10.71 -20.99 17.57
CA PRO A 45 -9.84 -21.49 18.60
C PRO A 45 -9.00 -20.34 19.15
N TYR A 46 -8.96 -20.19 20.47
CA TYR A 46 -8.18 -19.18 21.18
C TYR A 46 -6.68 -19.51 21.12
N GLU A 47 -6.12 -19.73 19.93
CA GLU A 47 -4.68 -19.73 19.74
C GLU A 47 -4.23 -18.30 19.50
N SER A 48 -3.73 -17.72 20.59
CA SER A 48 -3.14 -16.40 20.69
C SER A 48 -1.92 -16.26 19.79
N VAL A 49 -2.12 -15.85 18.55
CA VAL A 49 -1.14 -15.03 17.84
C VAL A 49 -1.68 -13.61 17.85
N PRO A 50 -0.98 -12.64 18.48
CA PRO A 50 -1.31 -11.24 18.30
C PRO A 50 -0.93 -10.86 16.87
N VAL A 51 -1.77 -11.21 15.91
CA VAL A 51 -1.78 -10.54 14.62
C VAL A 51 -2.23 -9.13 14.95
N GLN A 52 -1.29 -8.19 14.98
CA GLN A 52 -1.63 -6.77 15.15
C GLN A 52 -2.65 -6.43 14.07
N PRO A 53 -3.92 -6.18 14.44
CA PRO A 53 -4.95 -5.99 13.45
C PRO A 53 -4.61 -4.71 12.68
N VAL A 54 -4.66 -4.79 11.36
CA VAL A 54 -4.48 -3.63 10.50
C VAL A 54 -5.83 -2.92 10.43
N ASP A 55 -5.86 -1.64 10.78
CA ASP A 55 -7.05 -0.80 10.61
C ASP A 55 -7.38 -0.67 9.11
N PRO A 56 -8.52 -1.21 8.63
CA PRO A 56 -8.89 -1.15 7.22
C PRO A 56 -9.00 0.27 6.68
N ARG A 57 -9.41 1.24 7.51
CA ARG A 57 -9.53 2.64 7.09
C ARG A 57 -8.17 3.26 6.83
N GLN A 58 -7.21 3.02 7.73
CA GLN A 58 -5.85 3.51 7.54
C GLN A 58 -5.20 2.82 6.34
N ALA A 59 -5.36 1.50 6.21
CA ALA A 59 -4.88 0.76 5.06
C ALA A 59 -5.45 1.30 3.74
N TRP A 60 -6.74 1.66 3.71
CA TRP A 60 -7.37 2.26 2.53
C TRP A 60 -6.75 3.61 2.17
N THR A 61 -6.53 4.46 3.16
CA THR A 61 -5.89 5.77 2.97
C THR A 61 -4.49 5.60 2.37
N ASP A 62 -3.69 4.69 2.93
CA ASP A 62 -2.34 4.43 2.45
C ASP A 62 -2.31 3.75 1.07
N ALA A 63 -3.32 2.93 0.76
CA ALA A 63 -3.52 2.28 -0.52
C ALA A 63 -3.78 3.24 -1.68
N LEU A 64 -4.22 4.46 -1.38
CA LEU A 64 -4.49 5.50 -2.37
C LEU A 64 -3.34 6.51 -2.49
N ALA A 65 -2.42 6.54 -1.52
CA ALA A 65 -1.38 7.57 -1.40
C ALA A 65 -0.47 7.69 -2.64
N ALA A 66 -0.29 6.62 -3.42
CA ALA A 66 0.52 6.67 -4.63
C ALA A 66 -0.07 7.60 -5.70
N ALA A 67 -1.40 7.73 -5.77
CA ALA A 67 -2.09 8.56 -6.78
C ALA A 67 -1.72 10.04 -6.66
N ASP A 68 -1.57 10.55 -5.43
CA ASP A 68 -1.30 11.97 -5.16
C ASP A 68 0.04 12.46 -5.74
N TYR A 69 0.95 11.54 -6.06
CA TYR A 69 2.26 11.85 -6.65
C TYR A 69 2.27 11.80 -8.18
N PHE A 70 1.13 11.55 -8.81
CA PHE A 70 0.94 11.68 -10.24
C PHE A 70 0.11 12.95 -10.51
N PRO A 71 0.75 14.08 -10.86
CA PRO A 71 0.21 15.44 -10.69
C PRO A 71 -1.06 15.77 -11.48
N SER A 72 -1.48 14.90 -12.40
CA SER A 72 -2.72 15.05 -13.15
C SER A 72 -3.85 14.17 -12.61
N ALA A 73 -3.53 13.06 -11.96
CA ALA A 73 -4.47 11.99 -11.58
C ALA A 73 -5.28 12.36 -10.33
N LYS A 74 -6.42 13.04 -10.51
CA LYS A 74 -7.37 13.30 -9.42
C LYS A 74 -8.61 12.44 -9.59
N ALA A 75 -9.00 11.73 -8.53
CA ALA A 75 -10.16 10.87 -8.57
C ALA A 75 -10.89 10.83 -7.23
N THR A 76 -12.17 10.45 -7.31
CA THR A 76 -12.96 10.03 -6.15
C THR A 76 -12.96 8.51 -6.14
N TRP A 77 -12.52 7.95 -5.01
CA TRP A 77 -12.34 6.51 -4.88
C TRP A 77 -13.54 5.87 -4.21
N THR A 78 -14.01 4.76 -4.77
CA THR A 78 -14.99 3.89 -4.12
C THR A 78 -14.27 2.70 -3.49
N THR A 79 -14.59 2.45 -2.22
CA THR A 79 -14.05 1.32 -1.47
C THR A 79 -14.81 0.05 -1.84
N PRO A 80 -14.13 -1.07 -2.14
CA PRO A 80 -14.80 -2.36 -2.27
C PRO A 80 -15.34 -2.83 -0.93
N ASN A 81 -16.55 -3.40 -0.91
CA ASN A 81 -17.19 -3.88 0.32
C ASN A 81 -16.35 -4.89 1.12
N ASP A 82 -15.57 -5.72 0.41
CA ASP A 82 -14.72 -6.75 1.02
C ASP A 82 -13.33 -6.25 1.45
N TRP A 83 -13.07 -4.94 1.36
CA TRP A 83 -11.78 -4.37 1.75
C TRP A 83 -11.33 -4.78 3.17
N PRO A 84 -12.17 -4.72 4.22
CA PRO A 84 -11.76 -5.13 5.57
C PRO A 84 -11.36 -6.60 5.65
N THR A 85 -12.12 -7.48 4.99
CA THR A 85 -11.83 -8.91 4.91
C THR A 85 -10.50 -9.15 4.21
N LEU A 86 -10.25 -8.44 3.10
CA LEU A 86 -8.98 -8.51 2.37
C LEU A 86 -7.82 -8.06 3.25
N VAL A 87 -7.94 -6.93 3.96
CA VAL A 87 -6.91 -6.39 4.85
C VAL A 87 -6.61 -7.36 5.99
N ALA A 88 -7.64 -7.93 6.61
CA ALA A 88 -7.49 -8.88 7.72
C ALA A 88 -6.80 -10.18 7.27
N GLY A 89 -7.20 -10.72 6.12
CA GLY A 89 -6.68 -11.97 5.57
C GLY A 89 -5.35 -11.86 4.83
N ARG A 90 -4.78 -10.65 4.71
CA ARG A 90 -3.58 -10.46 3.90
C ARG A 90 -2.32 -11.00 4.58
N GLU A 91 -1.60 -11.87 3.88
CA GLU A 91 -0.29 -12.33 4.33
C GLU A 91 0.74 -11.18 4.37
N PRO A 92 1.63 -11.15 5.38
CA PRO A 92 2.72 -10.17 5.43
C PRO A 92 3.56 -10.19 4.14
N ALA A 93 3.91 -9.01 3.65
CA ALA A 93 4.83 -8.83 2.54
C ALA A 93 6.02 -8.00 3.01
N VAL A 94 7.22 -8.26 2.51
CA VAL A 94 8.42 -7.53 2.94
C VAL A 94 9.01 -6.63 1.87
N ALA A 95 8.76 -6.93 0.59
CA ALA A 95 9.18 -6.13 -0.56
C ALA A 95 7.96 -5.47 -1.22
N LEU A 96 7.47 -4.41 -0.57
CA LEU A 96 6.21 -3.77 -0.91
C LEU A 96 6.46 -2.57 -1.84
N ALA A 97 5.89 -2.62 -3.04
CA ALA A 97 5.89 -1.49 -3.98
C ALA A 97 4.91 -0.39 -3.52
N PHE A 98 5.29 0.86 -3.71
CA PHE A 98 4.46 2.04 -3.56
C PHE A 98 3.60 2.24 -4.82
N CYS A 99 2.38 1.75 -4.76
CA CYS A 99 1.40 1.68 -5.85
C CYS A 99 -0.02 1.52 -5.28
N LEU A 100 -1.06 1.62 -6.12
CA LEU A 100 -2.45 1.54 -5.68
C LEU A 100 -2.76 0.19 -5.02
N GLY A 101 -3.61 0.20 -4.01
CA GLY A 101 -4.01 -1.00 -3.27
C GLY A 101 -2.99 -1.48 -2.24
N ASN A 102 -1.70 -1.21 -2.41
CA ASN A 102 -0.68 -1.59 -1.42
C ASN A 102 -0.68 -0.65 -0.23
N PHE A 103 -0.42 -1.15 0.97
CA PHE A 103 -0.37 -0.32 2.18
C PHE A 103 0.80 -0.76 3.10
N PRO A 104 1.58 0.16 3.70
CA PRO A 104 2.81 -0.17 4.42
C PRO A 104 2.65 -1.19 5.55
N GLN A 105 1.47 -1.27 6.15
CA GLN A 105 1.13 -2.20 7.23
C GLN A 105 1.19 -3.68 6.78
N MET A 106 1.27 -3.96 5.48
CA MET A 106 1.61 -5.29 4.97
C MET A 106 2.99 -5.76 5.44
N VAL A 107 3.90 -4.84 5.75
CA VAL A 107 5.26 -5.11 6.26
C VAL A 107 5.24 -5.27 7.79
N ARG A 108 4.42 -6.21 8.28
CA ARG A 108 4.23 -6.45 9.72
C ARG A 108 5.18 -7.48 10.33
N ASN A 109 5.80 -8.34 9.52
CA ASN A 109 6.82 -9.28 9.99
C ASN A 109 8.22 -8.75 9.65
N LEU A 110 8.83 -8.02 10.59
CA LEU A 110 10.15 -7.40 10.41
C LEU A 110 11.32 -8.36 10.68
N HIS A 111 11.09 -9.47 11.36
CA HIS A 111 12.17 -10.36 11.77
C HIS A 111 13.02 -10.88 10.59
N PRO A 112 12.44 -11.35 9.47
CA PRO A 112 13.21 -11.76 8.29
C PRO A 112 14.10 -10.65 7.72
N LEU A 113 13.63 -9.40 7.76
CA LEU A 113 14.37 -8.23 7.28
C LEU A 113 15.55 -7.88 8.20
N LEU A 114 15.34 -7.98 9.51
CA LEU A 114 16.33 -7.56 10.52
C LEU A 114 17.41 -8.61 10.76
N ALA A 115 17.10 -9.90 10.54
CA ALA A 115 18.00 -11.04 10.74
C ALA A 115 19.22 -11.04 9.79
N GLY A 116 19.26 -10.19 8.77
CA GLY A 116 20.43 -10.02 7.89
C GLY A 116 20.60 -11.10 6.82
N GLY A 117 19.63 -12.01 6.67
CA GLY A 117 19.61 -13.06 5.64
C GLY A 117 19.53 -12.50 4.22
N ASP A 118 19.53 -13.38 3.21
CA ASP A 118 19.42 -12.99 1.81
C ASP A 118 18.05 -12.35 1.51
N LEU A 119 18.03 -11.05 1.19
CA LEU A 119 16.78 -10.34 0.87
C LEU A 119 16.19 -10.83 -0.45
N THR A 120 17.01 -11.35 -1.38
CA THR A 120 16.50 -11.85 -2.66
C THR A 120 15.62 -13.08 -2.48
N ALA A 121 15.89 -13.87 -1.42
CA ALA A 121 15.08 -15.02 -1.01
C ALA A 121 13.79 -14.60 -0.29
N LEU A 122 13.69 -13.35 0.18
CA LEU A 122 12.50 -12.79 0.81
C LEU A 122 11.54 -12.12 -0.18
N ARG A 123 11.88 -12.12 -1.48
CA ARG A 123 10.96 -11.66 -2.54
C ARG A 123 9.67 -12.49 -2.50
N ALA A 124 8.57 -11.88 -2.95
CA ALA A 124 7.24 -12.48 -2.86
C ALA A 124 7.25 -13.92 -3.40
N GLY A 125 6.94 -14.87 -2.51
CA GLY A 125 6.65 -16.25 -2.88
C GLY A 125 5.22 -16.38 -3.43
N PRO A 126 4.77 -17.62 -3.71
CA PRO A 126 3.40 -17.88 -4.12
C PRO A 126 2.43 -17.25 -3.11
N THR A 127 1.69 -16.23 -3.56
CA THR A 127 0.67 -15.58 -2.74
C THR A 127 -0.54 -16.50 -2.68
N ARG A 128 -1.06 -16.77 -1.48
CA ARG A 128 -2.35 -17.44 -1.34
C ARG A 128 -3.43 -16.56 -1.97
N VAL A 129 -4.08 -17.09 -2.99
CA VAL A 129 -5.19 -16.41 -3.66
C VAL A 129 -6.37 -16.35 -2.68
N ALA A 130 -6.84 -15.16 -2.38
CA ALA A 130 -8.06 -14.99 -1.60
C ALA A 130 -9.27 -15.33 -2.50
N ALA A 131 -10.14 -16.22 -2.03
CA ALA A 131 -11.43 -16.44 -2.67
C ALA A 131 -12.30 -15.20 -2.44
N ALA A 132 -12.40 -14.33 -3.45
CA ALA A 132 -13.09 -13.05 -3.34
C ALA A 132 -13.93 -12.76 -4.59
N PRO A 133 -15.01 -13.53 -4.82
CA PRO A 133 -15.88 -13.34 -5.99
C PRO A 133 -16.48 -11.93 -6.04
N ALA A 134 -16.88 -11.37 -4.90
CA ALA A 134 -17.44 -10.02 -4.85
C ALA A 134 -16.41 -8.92 -5.17
N LEU A 135 -15.10 -9.13 -4.91
CA LEU A 135 -14.05 -8.21 -5.39
C LEU A 135 -13.93 -8.24 -6.91
N ILE A 136 -14.07 -9.40 -7.54
CA ILE A 136 -14.03 -9.54 -9.00
C ILE A 136 -15.26 -8.86 -9.61
N GLU A 137 -16.46 -9.11 -9.05
CA GLU A 137 -17.70 -8.46 -9.50
C GLU A 137 -17.63 -6.93 -9.38
N TRP A 138 -17.15 -6.42 -8.24
CA TRP A 138 -16.92 -4.98 -8.07
C TRP A 138 -15.91 -4.44 -9.08
N ALA A 139 -14.80 -5.13 -9.33
CA ALA A 139 -13.79 -4.69 -10.29
C ALA A 139 -14.36 -4.62 -11.73
N GLN A 140 -15.33 -5.48 -12.07
CA GLN A 140 -16.00 -5.48 -13.37
C GLN A 140 -16.98 -4.33 -13.56
N THR A 141 -17.50 -3.73 -12.49
CA THR A 141 -18.39 -2.54 -12.58
C THR A 141 -17.63 -1.22 -12.61
N CYS A 142 -16.29 -1.26 -12.49
CA CYS A 142 -15.44 -0.08 -12.52
C CYS A 142 -15.23 0.40 -13.96
N ASP A 143 -16.07 1.31 -14.43
CA ASP A 143 -15.99 1.89 -15.78
C ASP A 143 -14.98 3.05 -15.88
N ASP A 144 -14.87 3.86 -14.81
CA ASP A 144 -13.93 4.97 -14.71
C ASP A 144 -12.47 4.49 -14.72
N GLU A 145 -11.58 5.27 -15.34
CA GLU A 145 -10.18 4.91 -15.52
C GLU A 145 -9.43 4.82 -14.19
N ALA A 146 -9.63 5.79 -13.31
CA ALA A 146 -8.98 5.80 -12.00
C ALA A 146 -9.46 4.58 -11.19
N GLN A 147 -10.77 4.41 -11.11
CA GLN A 147 -11.37 3.31 -10.36
C GLN A 147 -10.94 1.94 -10.91
N ALA A 148 -10.80 1.79 -12.23
CA ALA A 148 -10.29 0.57 -12.84
C ALA A 148 -8.82 0.29 -12.47
N LEU A 149 -7.97 1.32 -12.43
CA LEU A 149 -6.58 1.16 -11.97
C LEU A 149 -6.49 0.75 -10.50
N LEU A 150 -7.35 1.33 -9.65
CA LEU A 150 -7.47 0.91 -8.26
C LEU A 150 -7.97 -0.53 -8.15
N ALA A 151 -8.96 -0.91 -8.95
CA ALA A 151 -9.47 -2.27 -8.98
C ALA A 151 -8.38 -3.29 -9.36
N ALA A 152 -7.53 -2.97 -10.35
CA ALA A 152 -6.37 -3.78 -10.68
C ALA A 152 -5.39 -3.90 -9.50
N GLY A 153 -5.13 -2.79 -8.78
CA GLY A 153 -4.30 -2.78 -7.58
C GLY A 153 -4.85 -3.66 -6.45
N VAL A 154 -6.16 -3.57 -6.18
CA VAL A 154 -6.85 -4.38 -5.15
C VAL A 154 -6.85 -5.87 -5.52
N LEU A 155 -7.14 -6.22 -6.78
CA LEU A 155 -7.09 -7.60 -7.26
C LEU A 155 -5.67 -8.18 -7.16
N ARG A 156 -4.64 -7.37 -7.46
CA ARG A 156 -3.23 -7.75 -7.26
C ARG A 156 -2.93 -8.06 -5.79
N VAL A 157 -3.43 -7.24 -4.86
CA VAL A 157 -3.30 -7.51 -3.40
C VAL A 157 -4.07 -8.76 -2.97
N ALA A 158 -5.17 -9.09 -3.65
CA ALA A 158 -5.91 -10.34 -3.42
C ALA A 158 -5.25 -11.58 -4.06
N GLY A 159 -4.14 -11.42 -4.79
CA GLY A 159 -3.48 -12.49 -5.53
C GLY A 159 -4.19 -12.88 -6.85
N GLN A 160 -5.19 -12.11 -7.28
CA GLN A 160 -5.95 -12.31 -8.51
C GLN A 160 -5.22 -11.68 -9.71
N PHE A 161 -3.99 -12.15 -9.98
CA PHE A 161 -3.08 -11.49 -10.92
C PHE A 161 -3.59 -11.48 -12.36
N ASP A 162 -4.24 -12.56 -12.82
CA ASP A 162 -4.79 -12.63 -14.18
C ASP A 162 -5.92 -11.61 -14.38
N ALA A 163 -6.81 -11.49 -13.40
CA ALA A 163 -7.89 -10.50 -13.42
C ALA A 163 -7.34 -9.06 -13.39
N ALA A 164 -6.31 -8.80 -12.58
CA ALA A 164 -5.62 -7.51 -12.57
C ALA A 164 -4.95 -7.21 -13.92
N ALA A 165 -4.27 -8.19 -14.51
CA ALA A 165 -3.64 -8.07 -15.83
C ALA A 165 -4.66 -7.76 -16.93
N ASP A 166 -5.83 -8.41 -16.88
CA ASP A 166 -6.92 -8.20 -17.82
C ASP A 166 -7.43 -6.76 -17.80
N ILE A 167 -7.62 -6.18 -16.60
CA ILE A 167 -8.05 -4.78 -16.46
C ILE A 167 -7.01 -3.84 -17.08
N LEU A 168 -5.73 -4.04 -16.77
CA LEU A 168 -4.64 -3.19 -17.28
C LEU A 168 -4.48 -3.31 -18.80
N ARG A 169 -4.67 -4.49 -19.39
CA ARG A 169 -4.52 -4.71 -20.85
C ARG A 169 -5.67 -4.15 -21.68
N ARG A 170 -6.90 -4.22 -21.18
CA ARG A 170 -8.09 -3.79 -21.93
C ARG A 170 -8.18 -2.27 -22.09
N ARG A 171 -7.47 -1.52 -21.25
CA ARG A 171 -7.55 -0.07 -21.19
C ARG A 171 -6.26 0.55 -21.71
N GLN A 172 -6.39 1.38 -22.74
CA GLN A 172 -5.32 2.29 -23.12
C GLN A 172 -5.37 3.49 -22.18
N PRO A 173 -4.31 3.77 -21.40
CA PRO A 173 -4.39 4.83 -20.43
C PRO A 173 -4.40 6.20 -21.10
N SER A 174 -5.22 7.12 -20.58
CA SER A 174 -5.16 8.52 -20.95
C SER A 174 -3.81 9.12 -20.55
N ALA A 175 -3.50 10.31 -21.09
CA ALA A 175 -2.20 10.95 -20.79
C ALA A 175 -1.99 11.21 -19.30
N GLU A 176 -3.08 11.52 -18.58
CA GLU A 176 -3.11 11.79 -17.14
C GLU A 176 -2.78 10.55 -16.30
N TRP A 177 -3.34 9.39 -16.65
CA TRP A 177 -3.22 8.15 -15.90
C TRP A 177 -2.09 7.24 -16.38
N ARG A 178 -1.38 7.62 -17.46
CA ARG A 178 -0.28 6.83 -18.04
C ARG A 178 0.81 6.46 -17.04
N GLY A 179 1.17 7.39 -16.16
CA GLY A 179 2.18 7.14 -15.12
C GLY A 179 1.70 6.11 -14.09
N VAL A 180 0.45 6.24 -13.64
CA VAL A 180 -0.18 5.31 -12.70
C VAL A 180 -0.31 3.92 -13.32
N HIS A 181 -0.81 3.84 -14.55
CA HIS A 181 -0.94 2.58 -15.30
C HIS A 181 0.40 1.86 -15.49
N ALA A 182 1.45 2.60 -15.87
CA ALA A 182 2.79 2.04 -15.99
C ALA A 182 3.34 1.54 -14.64
N ASN A 183 3.09 2.28 -13.55
CA ASN A 183 3.48 1.87 -12.21
C ASN A 183 2.73 0.61 -11.74
N GLU A 184 1.42 0.51 -12.00
CA GLU A 184 0.62 -0.69 -11.70
C GLU A 184 1.06 -1.91 -12.53
N THR A 185 1.41 -1.71 -13.79
CA THR A 185 1.94 -2.78 -14.65
C THR A 185 3.24 -3.36 -14.11
N ALA A 186 4.15 -2.49 -13.68
CA ALA A 186 5.41 -2.89 -13.05
C ALA A 186 5.17 -3.56 -11.68
N ALA A 187 4.27 -3.02 -10.86
CA ALA A 187 3.89 -3.63 -9.60
C ALA A 187 3.26 -5.02 -9.80
N LEU A 188 2.44 -5.22 -10.82
CA LEU A 188 1.89 -6.53 -11.16
C LEU A 188 2.98 -7.54 -11.51
N ALA A 189 3.96 -7.16 -12.33
CA ALA A 189 5.12 -8.01 -12.59
C ALA A 189 5.88 -8.36 -11.30
N TRP A 190 6.07 -7.37 -10.40
CA TRP A 190 6.76 -7.57 -9.13
C TRP A 190 6.05 -8.60 -8.23
N HIS A 191 4.75 -8.41 -7.99
CA HIS A 191 3.95 -9.30 -7.14
C HIS A 191 3.74 -10.70 -7.75
N HIS A 192 3.86 -10.82 -9.07
CA HIS A 192 3.86 -12.10 -9.78
C HIS A 192 5.24 -12.81 -9.74
N GLY A 193 6.23 -12.27 -9.03
CA GLY A 193 7.57 -12.87 -8.92
C GLY A 193 8.49 -12.60 -10.13
N ARG A 194 8.09 -11.72 -11.06
CA ARG A 194 8.91 -11.29 -12.21
C ARG A 194 9.70 -10.02 -11.85
N ALA A 195 10.59 -10.16 -10.87
CA ALA A 195 11.24 -9.02 -10.21
C ALA A 195 12.14 -8.20 -11.16
N GLU A 196 12.91 -8.87 -12.01
CA GLU A 196 13.83 -8.23 -12.95
C GLU A 196 13.06 -7.47 -14.04
N GLU A 197 11.95 -8.03 -14.52
CA GLU A 197 11.03 -7.36 -15.45
C GLU A 197 10.43 -6.10 -14.81
N ALA A 198 9.93 -6.21 -13.58
CA ALA A 198 9.38 -5.07 -12.85
C ALA A 198 10.41 -3.95 -12.64
N ALA A 199 11.64 -4.31 -12.26
CA ALA A 199 12.74 -3.35 -12.14
C ALA A 199 13.02 -2.62 -13.45
N GLY A 200 13.08 -3.36 -14.58
CA GLY A 200 13.21 -2.77 -15.91
C GLY A 200 12.07 -1.81 -16.26
N LEU A 201 10.83 -2.20 -15.96
CA LEU A 201 9.64 -1.37 -16.19
C LEU A 201 9.66 -0.08 -15.36
N TRP A 202 10.09 -0.12 -14.10
CA TRP A 202 10.24 1.10 -13.29
C TRP A 202 11.42 1.95 -13.75
N GLN A 203 12.52 1.35 -14.20
CA GLN A 203 13.68 2.09 -14.72
C GLN A 203 13.35 2.88 -15.99
N ALA A 204 12.46 2.37 -16.84
CA ALA A 204 12.02 3.03 -18.07
C ALA A 204 11.05 4.21 -17.84
N GLN A 205 10.48 4.36 -16.64
CA GLN A 205 9.50 5.41 -16.34
C GLN A 205 10.16 6.77 -16.08
N ALA A 206 9.38 7.85 -16.21
CA ALA A 206 9.79 9.15 -15.69
C ALA A 206 9.88 9.12 -14.16
N GLU A 207 10.73 9.94 -13.56
CA GLU A 207 10.86 9.98 -12.12
C GLU A 207 9.62 10.59 -11.46
N SER A 208 9.09 9.87 -10.49
CA SER A 208 8.09 10.32 -9.52
C SER A 208 8.42 9.68 -8.17
N VAL A 209 7.79 10.14 -7.08
CA VAL A 209 8.06 9.60 -5.75
C VAL A 209 7.76 8.08 -5.67
N PRO A 210 6.61 7.57 -6.16
CA PRO A 210 6.36 6.13 -6.24
C PRO A 210 7.40 5.38 -7.09
N VAL A 211 7.79 5.92 -8.25
CA VAL A 211 8.77 5.27 -9.13
C VAL A 211 10.15 5.21 -8.48
N LEU A 212 10.63 6.29 -7.85
CA LEU A 212 11.91 6.30 -7.13
C LEU A 212 11.88 5.33 -5.94
N PHE A 213 10.78 5.31 -5.19
CA PHE A 213 10.59 4.36 -4.10
C PHE A 213 10.70 2.92 -4.62
N ASN A 214 10.00 2.61 -5.71
CA ASN A 214 9.94 1.28 -6.29
C ASN A 214 11.27 0.83 -6.91
N ARG A 215 12.00 1.72 -7.58
CA ARG A 215 13.37 1.46 -8.04
C ARG A 215 14.28 1.11 -6.88
N GLY A 216 14.22 1.90 -5.81
CA GLY A 216 15.06 1.70 -4.65
C GLY A 216 14.74 0.41 -3.89
N MET A 217 13.45 0.09 -3.74
CA MET A 217 12.97 -1.18 -3.20
C MET A 217 13.41 -2.35 -4.09
N ALA A 218 13.19 -2.29 -5.41
CA ALA A 218 13.57 -3.35 -6.33
C ALA A 218 15.09 -3.59 -6.30
N ALA A 219 15.90 -2.53 -6.39
CA ALA A 219 17.35 -2.61 -6.28
C ALA A 219 17.80 -3.26 -4.96
N LEU A 220 17.19 -2.90 -3.83
CA LEU A 220 17.49 -3.52 -2.53
C LEU A 220 17.26 -5.03 -2.55
N PHE A 221 16.10 -5.45 -3.05
CA PHE A 221 15.71 -6.86 -3.10
C PHE A 221 16.33 -7.64 -4.27
N LEU A 222 17.09 -6.97 -5.15
CA LEU A 222 17.94 -7.56 -6.19
C LEU A 222 19.44 -7.54 -5.82
N GLY A 223 19.81 -7.01 -4.65
CA GLY A 223 21.20 -6.97 -4.17
C GLY A 223 22.01 -5.75 -4.62
N GLU A 224 21.38 -4.75 -5.24
CA GLU A 224 22.00 -3.54 -5.75
C GLU A 224 21.98 -2.40 -4.71
N ALA A 225 22.69 -2.58 -3.59
CA ALA A 225 22.61 -1.69 -2.42
C ALA A 225 22.94 -0.21 -2.71
N VAL A 226 23.85 0.08 -3.65
CA VAL A 226 24.20 1.46 -4.02
C VAL A 226 23.02 2.16 -4.71
N ALA A 227 22.45 1.52 -5.75
CA ALA A 227 21.29 2.04 -6.46
C ALA A 227 20.07 2.15 -5.54
N ALA A 228 19.89 1.18 -4.64
CA ALA A 228 18.84 1.22 -3.62
C ALA A 228 18.92 2.48 -2.75
N ARG A 229 20.11 2.78 -2.19
CA ARG A 229 20.31 3.95 -1.32
C ARG A 229 20.05 5.25 -2.03
N GLU A 230 20.54 5.40 -3.26
CA GLU A 230 20.35 6.63 -4.04
C GLU A 230 18.85 6.90 -4.27
N ALA A 231 18.13 5.92 -4.81
CA ALA A 231 16.72 6.07 -5.14
C ALA A 231 15.84 6.24 -3.88
N LEU A 232 16.06 5.43 -2.83
CA LEU A 232 15.30 5.53 -1.57
C LEU A 232 15.54 6.83 -0.82
N THR A 233 16.77 7.37 -0.85
CA THR A 233 17.07 8.67 -0.23
C THR A 233 16.22 9.77 -0.88
N ARG A 234 16.19 9.80 -2.22
CA ARG A 234 15.41 10.79 -2.97
C ARG A 234 13.91 10.63 -2.76
N ALA A 235 13.40 9.39 -2.78
CA ALA A 235 11.99 9.10 -2.55
C ALA A 235 11.56 9.51 -1.13
N THR A 236 12.32 9.11 -0.11
CA THR A 236 11.99 9.34 1.30
C THR A 236 12.03 10.82 1.67
N ALA A 237 12.95 11.59 1.07
CA ALA A 237 13.04 13.04 1.26
C ALA A 237 11.81 13.80 0.71
N ALA A 238 11.09 13.20 -0.24
CA ALA A 238 9.89 13.79 -0.84
C ALA A 238 8.58 13.32 -0.19
N LEU A 239 8.64 12.34 0.72
CA LEU A 239 7.48 11.82 1.46
C LEU A 239 7.30 12.59 2.79
N PRO A 240 6.04 12.89 3.21
CA PRO A 240 5.76 13.46 4.52
C PRO A 240 6.32 12.59 5.63
N ASP A 241 7.03 13.18 6.59
CA ASP A 241 7.70 12.47 7.69
C ASP A 241 6.73 11.78 8.67
N THR A 242 5.46 12.16 8.62
CA THR A 242 4.34 11.55 9.36
C THR A 242 3.67 10.39 8.62
N GLY A 243 4.00 10.16 7.34
CA GLY A 243 3.36 9.14 6.51
C GLY A 243 3.93 7.75 6.72
N ALA A 244 3.07 6.73 6.72
CA ALA A 244 3.50 5.33 6.83
C ALA A 244 4.49 4.91 5.71
N TRP A 245 4.30 5.44 4.49
CA TRP A 245 5.20 5.23 3.37
C TRP A 245 6.61 5.81 3.61
N HIS A 246 6.72 6.96 4.28
CA HIS A 246 8.02 7.53 4.65
C HIS A 246 8.76 6.61 5.61
N HIS A 247 8.08 6.10 6.64
CA HIS A 247 8.68 5.18 7.61
C HIS A 247 9.13 3.87 6.95
N LEU A 248 8.35 3.33 6.01
CA LEU A 248 8.77 2.16 5.24
C LEU A 248 9.99 2.47 4.37
N GLY A 249 10.03 3.63 3.70
CA GLY A 249 11.20 4.07 2.93
C GLY A 249 12.46 4.18 3.78
N ARG A 250 12.33 4.72 5.01
CA ARG A 250 13.42 4.76 5.99
C ARG A 250 13.89 3.39 6.43
N LEU A 251 12.98 2.43 6.63
CA LEU A 251 13.33 1.05 6.94
C LEU A 251 14.16 0.44 5.79
N TYR A 252 13.70 0.56 4.55
CA TYR A 252 14.44 0.05 3.39
C TYR A 252 15.80 0.73 3.23
N LEU A 253 15.88 2.04 3.46
CA LEU A 253 17.15 2.77 3.42
C LEU A 253 18.13 2.27 4.50
N ALA A 254 17.64 2.00 5.71
CA ALA A 254 18.45 1.43 6.78
C ALA A 254 18.94 0.01 6.44
N LEU A 255 18.12 -0.81 5.79
CA LEU A 255 18.54 -2.13 5.30
C LEU A 255 19.61 -2.01 4.22
N ALA A 256 19.45 -1.08 3.28
CA ALA A 256 20.42 -0.83 2.22
C ALA A 256 21.76 -0.30 2.76
N ALA A 257 21.76 0.44 3.87
CA ALA A 257 22.97 0.94 4.52
C ALA A 257 23.76 -0.14 5.29
N ARG A 258 23.13 -1.26 5.63
CA ARG A 258 23.78 -2.40 6.31
C ARG A 258 24.45 -3.38 5.34
N ARG A 259 24.28 -3.18 4.04
CA ARG A 259 24.85 -4.00 2.95
C ARG A 259 26.06 -3.29 2.36
#